data_AF-X1U695-F1
#
_entry.id   AF-X1U695-F1
#
_cell.length_a   1.000
_cell.length_b   1.000
_cell.length_c   1.000
_cell.angle_alpha   90.00
_cell.angle_beta   90.00
_cell.angle_gamma   90.00
#
_symmetry.space_group_name_H-M   'P 1'
#
loop_
_entity.id
_entity.type
_entity.pdbx_description
1 polymer ?
#
loop_
_entity_poly.entity_id
_entity_poly.type
_entity_poly.pdbx_seq_one_letter_code
_entity_poly.pdbx_strand_id
1 'polypeptide(L)'
;GLKRNAELVAQTREMIGDDVELMVDCWMSLDTEYTVRLAEILKPYRIKWLEEPLLPEDLEGYTQIRQRLPWQTLTTGVEWMEQSTGQEVLLF
;
A
#
# COMPACT_ATOMS: atom_id res chain seq x y z
N GLY A 1 10.82 -0.51 9.80
CA GLY A 1 10.41 -1.64 10.66
C GLY A 1 9.05 -1.33 11.26
N LEU A 2 8.18 -2.33 11.44
CA LEU A 2 6.72 -2.15 11.53
C LEU A 2 6.25 -1.02 12.46
N LYS A 3 6.74 -0.99 13.70
CA LYS A 3 6.37 0.05 14.68
C LYS A 3 6.74 1.47 14.22
N ARG A 4 7.95 1.64 13.69
CA ARG A 4 8.43 2.95 13.21
C ARG A 4 7.64 3.45 12.00
N ASN A 5 7.21 2.55 11.13
CA ASN A 5 6.35 2.92 10.00
C ASN A 5 4.98 3.41 10.50
N ALA A 6 4.40 2.73 11.50
CA ALA A 6 3.15 3.15 12.13
C ALA A 6 3.27 4.49 12.85
N GLU A 7 4.36 4.71 13.59
CA GLU A 7 4.65 5.98 14.26
C GLU A 7 4.76 7.14 13.26
N LEU A 8 5.39 6.92 12.10
CA LEU A 8 5.46 7.93 11.05
C LEU A 8 4.07 8.30 10.52
N VAL A 9 3.25 7.31 10.16
CA VAL A 9 1.88 7.54 9.67
C VAL A 9 1.01 8.23 10.73
N ALA A 10 1.15 7.84 12.00
CA ALA A 10 0.45 8.47 13.11
C ALA A 10 0.79 9.96 13.25
N GLN A 11 2.08 10.29 13.23
CA GLN A 11 2.55 11.68 13.31
C GLN A 11 2.08 12.50 12.12
N THR A 12 2.12 11.93 10.91
CA THR A 12 1.61 12.59 9.72
C THR A 12 0.11 12.84 9.82
N ARG A 13 -0.68 11.85 10.26
CA ARG A 13 -2.12 12.00 10.47
C ARG A 13 -2.44 13.10 11.48
N GLU A 14 -1.72 13.16 12.60
CA GLU A 14 -1.87 14.22 13.60
C GLU A 14 -1.58 15.61 13.02
N MET A 15 -0.57 15.72 12.15
CA MET A 15 -0.16 16.98 11.54
C MET A 15 -1.15 17.53 10.52
N ILE A 16 -1.72 16.65 9.67
CA ILE A 16 -2.57 17.06 8.55
C ILE A 16 -4.06 17.10 8.91
N GLY A 17 -4.45 16.50 10.05
CA GLY A 17 -5.84 16.36 10.47
C GLY A 17 -6.62 15.29 9.69
N ASP A 18 -7.89 15.09 10.03
CA ASP A 18 -8.72 14.02 9.45
C ASP A 18 -9.33 14.38 8.08
N ASP A 19 -9.33 15.66 7.71
CA ASP A 19 -9.94 16.15 6.46
C ASP A 19 -9.06 15.94 5.23
N VAL A 20 -7.77 15.65 5.42
CA VAL A 20 -6.79 15.45 4.35
C VAL A 20 -6.58 13.95 4.13
N GLU A 21 -6.69 13.51 2.87
CA GLU A 21 -6.38 12.12 2.52
C GLU A 21 -4.89 11.80 2.70
N LEU A 22 -4.58 10.63 3.23
CA LEU A 22 -3.21 10.16 3.49
C LEU A 22 -2.96 8.85 2.77
N MET A 23 -1.84 8.77 2.05
CA MET A 23 -1.46 7.58 1.27
C MET A 23 -0.10 7.08 1.73
N VAL A 24 0.14 5.77 1.57
CA VAL A 24 1.41 5.14 1.94
C VAL A 24 1.99 4.42 0.75
N ASP A 25 3.15 4.89 0.28
CA ASP A 25 3.94 4.26 -0.75
C ASP A 25 5.01 3.35 -0.13
N CYS A 26 5.07 2.11 -0.61
CA CYS A 26 5.94 1.05 -0.12
C CYS A 26 7.08 0.72 -1.10
N TRP A 27 7.07 1.26 -2.32
CA TRP A 27 8.13 1.12 -3.33
C TRP A 27 8.65 -0.32 -3.49
N MET A 28 7.74 -1.27 -3.65
CA MET A 28 7.98 -2.72 -3.84
C MET A 28 8.84 -3.38 -2.74
N SER A 29 8.90 -2.78 -1.55
CA SER A 29 9.90 -3.16 -0.53
C SER A 29 9.40 -4.18 0.52
N LEU A 30 8.15 -4.64 0.41
CA LEU A 30 7.52 -5.48 1.43
C LEU A 30 7.31 -6.92 0.92
N ASP A 31 6.87 -7.77 1.84
CA ASP A 31 6.29 -9.08 1.56
C ASP A 31 4.81 -9.11 1.94
N THR A 32 4.10 -10.17 1.54
CA THR A 32 2.67 -10.36 1.80
C THR A 32 2.32 -10.24 3.29
N GLU A 33 3.11 -10.85 4.17
CA GLU A 33 2.78 -10.91 5.60
C GLU A 33 3.04 -9.58 6.30
N TYR A 34 4.14 -8.93 5.96
CA TYR A 34 4.45 -7.59 6.45
C TYR A 34 3.40 -6.59 5.97
N THR A 35 2.96 -6.67 4.71
CA THR A 35 1.93 -5.79 4.16
C THR A 35 0.61 -5.92 4.92
N VAL A 36 0.16 -7.15 5.19
CA VAL A 36 -1.07 -7.38 5.95
C VAL A 36 -0.96 -6.82 7.38
N ARG A 37 0.16 -7.09 8.06
CA ARG A 37 0.40 -6.56 9.41
C ARG A 37 0.48 -5.04 9.45
N LEU A 38 1.09 -4.42 8.43
CA LEU A 38 1.17 -2.98 8.30
C LEU A 38 -0.23 -2.39 8.12
N ALA A 39 -1.00 -2.88 7.16
CA ALA A 39 -2.36 -2.38 6.91
C ALA A 39 -3.24 -2.46 8.16
N GLU A 40 -3.25 -3.59 8.88
CA GLU A 40 -4.04 -3.74 10.11
C GLU A 40 -3.64 -2.74 11.19
N ILE A 41 -2.33 -2.49 11.39
CA ILE A 41 -1.86 -1.49 12.36
C ILE A 41 -2.21 -0.07 11.91
N LEU A 42 -2.22 0.20 10.60
CA LEU A 42 -2.51 1.52 10.06
C LEU A 42 -4.00 1.86 9.99
N LYS A 43 -4.88 0.88 10.22
CA LYS A 43 -6.34 1.02 10.15
C LYS A 43 -6.91 2.24 10.91
N PRO A 44 -6.45 2.58 12.12
CA PRO A 44 -6.94 3.77 12.83
C PRO A 44 -6.63 5.10 12.13
N TYR A 45 -5.59 5.14 11.30
CA TYR A 45 -5.13 6.37 10.63
C TYR A 45 -5.80 6.63 9.29
N ARG A 46 -6.71 5.73 8.85
CA ARG A 46 -7.56 5.88 7.66
C ARG A 46 -6.74 6.27 6.43
N ILE A 47 -5.73 5.47 6.11
CA ILE A 47 -4.98 5.67 4.87
C ILE A 47 -5.89 5.35 3.67
N LYS A 48 -5.84 6.19 2.65
CA LYS A 48 -6.68 6.08 1.47
C LYS A 48 -6.29 4.87 0.63
N TRP A 49 -5.00 4.67 0.40
CA TRP A 49 -4.45 3.51 -0.27
C TRP A 49 -3.06 3.15 0.25
N LEU A 50 -2.69 1.89 0.01
CA LEU A 50 -1.35 1.37 0.18
C LEU A 50 -0.80 1.02 -1.21
N GLU A 51 0.28 1.69 -1.58
CA GLU A 51 0.85 1.68 -2.93
C GLU A 51 2.08 0.78 -2.97
N GLU A 52 2.13 -0.04 -4.01
CA GLU A 52 3.26 -0.89 -4.40
C GLU A 52 3.90 -1.66 -3.24
N PRO A 53 3.11 -2.48 -2.49
CA PRO A 53 3.66 -3.28 -1.42
C PRO A 53 4.68 -4.31 -1.92
N LEU A 54 4.42 -4.90 -3.08
CA LEU A 54 5.17 -6.03 -3.62
C LEU A 54 5.76 -5.69 -4.98
N LEU A 55 6.72 -6.51 -5.40
CA LEU A 55 7.21 -6.48 -6.78
C LEU A 55 6.06 -6.69 -7.79
N PRO A 56 6.10 -5.99 -8.94
CA PRO A 56 5.22 -6.16 -10.09
C PRO A 56 4.81 -7.62 -10.36
N GLU A 57 5.80 -8.50 -10.49
CA GLU A 57 5.64 -9.90 -10.88
C GLU A 57 4.93 -10.78 -9.84
N ASP A 58 4.78 -10.35 -8.59
CA ASP A 58 4.19 -11.16 -7.51
C ASP A 58 2.65 -11.09 -7.47
N LEU A 59 2.03 -11.55 -8.55
CA LEU A 59 0.56 -11.59 -8.69
C LEU A 59 -0.12 -12.50 -7.65
N GLU A 60 0.57 -13.57 -7.25
CA GLU A 60 0.11 -14.48 -6.19
C GLU A 60 0.05 -13.73 -4.84
N GLY A 61 1.11 -12.99 -4.51
CA GLY A 61 1.16 -12.13 -3.32
C GLY A 61 0.04 -11.09 -3.31
N TYR A 62 -0.18 -10.37 -4.42
CA TYR A 62 -1.30 -9.43 -4.53
C TYR A 62 -2.67 -10.10 -4.34
N THR A 63 -2.86 -11.32 -4.87
CA THR A 63 -4.08 -12.10 -4.66
C THR A 63 -4.31 -12.42 -3.19
N GLN A 64 -3.25 -12.85 -2.49
CA GLN A 64 -3.32 -13.15 -1.05
C GLN A 64 -3.59 -11.91 -0.22
N ILE A 65 -2.94 -10.78 -0.52
CA ILE A 65 -3.22 -9.50 0.16
C ILE A 65 -4.68 -9.12 -0.06
N ARG A 66 -5.20 -9.20 -1.29
CA ARG A 66 -6.58 -8.80 -1.60
C ARG A 66 -7.62 -9.65 -0.87
N GLN A 67 -7.35 -10.94 -0.67
CA GLN A 67 -8.22 -11.82 0.11
C GLN A 67 -8.22 -11.45 1.60
N ARG A 68 -7.07 -11.02 2.15
CA ARG A 68 -6.89 -10.73 3.57
C ARG A 68 -7.28 -9.29 3.94
N LEU A 69 -7.12 -8.36 3.02
CA LEU A 69 -7.41 -6.93 3.19
C LEU A 69 -8.50 -6.46 2.20
N PRO A 70 -9.71 -7.05 2.22
CA PRO A 70 -10.74 -6.67 1.26
C PRO A 70 -11.29 -5.25 1.46
N TRP A 71 -10.88 -4.60 2.54
CA TRP A 71 -11.33 -3.28 2.99
C TRP A 71 -10.32 -2.16 2.67
N GLN A 72 -9.08 -2.50 2.32
CA GLN A 72 -8.02 -1.52 2.05
C GLN A 72 -7.80 -1.40 0.54
N THR A 73 -7.83 -0.18 0.02
CA THR A 73 -7.44 0.09 -1.37
C THR A 73 -5.94 -0.18 -1.54
N LEU A 74 -5.61 -0.90 -2.61
CA LEU A 74 -4.25 -1.21 -3.02
C LEU A 74 -4.02 -0.59 -4.41
N THR A 75 -2.88 0.06 -4.60
CA THR A 75 -2.46 0.60 -5.91
C THR A 75 -1.12 0.00 -6.30
N THR A 76 -0.91 -0.21 -7.60
CA THR A 76 0.37 -0.61 -8.21
C THR A 76 0.32 -0.24 -9.69
N GLY A 77 1.46 -0.05 -10.34
CA GLY A 77 1.48 0.22 -11.78
C GLY A 77 2.58 1.16 -12.26
N VAL A 78 3.29 1.84 -11.36
CA VAL A 78 4.16 2.95 -11.71
C VAL A 78 5.39 2.45 -12.46
N GLU A 79 6.04 1.39 -11.96
CA GLU A 79 7.21 0.81 -12.65
C GLU A 79 6.85 0.01 -13.91
N TRP A 80 5.60 -0.47 -14.01
CA TRP A 80 5.13 -1.12 -15.24
C TRP A 80 5.12 -0.15 -16.42
N MET A 81 4.81 1.13 -16.19
CA MET A 81 4.83 2.16 -17.23
C MET A 81 6.25 2.53 -17.68
N GLU A 82 7.22 2.44 -16.78
CA GLU A 82 8.63 2.68 -17.13
C GLU A 82 9.25 1.51 -17.90
N GLN A 83 8.81 0.27 -17.62
CA GLN A 83 9.34 -0.94 -18.24
C GLN A 83 8.58 -1.40 -19.49
N SER A 84 7.32 -0.97 -19.71
CA SER A 84 6.48 -1.49 -20.79
C SER A 84 6.12 -0.45 -21.85
N THR A 85 6.65 -0.65 -23.05
CA THR A 85 6.09 -0.15 -24.32
C THR A 85 4.84 -0.95 -24.73
N GLY A 86 3.89 -1.14 -23.80
CA GLY A 86 2.60 -1.76 -24.09
C GLY A 86 2.26 -2.95 -23.20
N GLN A 87 1.57 -2.68 -22.10
CA GLN A 87 0.35 -3.37 -21.69
C GLN A 87 -0.28 -2.55 -20.56
N GLU A 88 -1.41 -1.90 -20.84
CA GLU A 88 -2.13 -1.09 -19.87
C GLU A 88 -2.81 -2.01 -18.84
N VAL A 89 -2.40 -1.91 -17.58
CA VAL A 89 -3.14 -2.46 -16.44
C VAL A 89 -3.70 -1.29 -15.66
N LEU A 90 -5.00 -1.04 -15.83
CA LEU A 90 -5.77 -0.11 -15.00
C LEU A 90 -6.28 -0.87 -13.77
N LEU A 91 -5.74 -0.54 -12.59
CA LEU A 91 -6.36 -0.89 -11.32
C LEU A 91 -7.04 0.37 -10.76
N PHE A 92 -8.37 0.30 -10.64
CA PHE A 92 -9.25 1.34 -10.10
C PHE A 92 -9.19 1.43 -8.59
#